data_AF-A0A2H3HKI7-F1
#
_entry.id   AF-A0A2H3HKI7-F1
#
_cell.length_a   1.000
_cell.length_b   1.000
_cell.length_c   1.000
_cell.angle_alpha   90.00
_cell.angle_beta   90.00
_cell.angle_gamma   90.00
#
_symmetry.space_group_name_H-M   'P 1'
#
loop_
_entity.id
_entity.type
_entity.pdbx_description
1 polymer ?
#
loop_
_entity_poly.entity_id
_entity_poly.type
_entity_poly.pdbx_seq_one_letter_code
_entity_poly.pdbx_strand_id
1 'polypeptide(L)'
;MVEIFESAHSAILSTISCPQHSSLTIELTPFYIALLFNSFPQHISSRQFRVAFKTVMQIVSPPFPIAELEPQLSETLLEMLRASISTASTSLLPPTADIVAQAAMEETQEERHSQQSSLALALVDSLPYLPLPLVEEWFTIAAQAMNEIEDPVLREPVKQRFLQILVSGELDVERAAIGVAWWGTRGGRTLILGVSAEPAMMSGALPGPDRSSHL
;
A
#
# COMPACT_ATOMS: atom_id res chain seq x y z
N MET A 1 22.74 12.21 16.05
CA MET A 1 22.73 12.39 14.57
C MET A 1 21.39 11.97 13.98
N VAL A 2 20.78 10.85 14.43
CA VAL A 2 19.43 10.41 14.02
C VAL A 2 18.37 11.50 14.24
N GLU A 3 18.34 12.16 15.39
CA GLU A 3 17.38 13.25 15.67
C GLU A 3 17.44 14.41 14.66
N ILE A 4 18.64 14.75 14.17
CA ILE A 4 18.83 15.81 13.16
C ILE A 4 18.25 15.34 11.82
N PHE A 5 18.49 14.07 11.48
CA PHE A 5 17.93 13.46 10.26
C PHE A 5 16.40 13.44 10.32
N GLU A 6 15.81 12.98 11.42
CA GLU A 6 14.35 12.90 11.59
C GLU A 6 13.69 14.29 11.60
N SER A 7 14.36 15.28 12.23
CA SER A 7 13.93 16.67 12.20
C SER A 7 13.95 17.24 10.77
N ALA A 8 15.03 16.98 10.02
CA ALA A 8 15.14 17.41 8.62
C ALA A 8 14.10 16.72 7.72
N HIS A 9 13.89 15.41 7.90
CA HIS A 9 12.89 14.63 7.19
C HIS A 9 11.47 15.18 7.42
N SER A 10 11.12 15.47 8.67
CA SER A 10 9.83 16.06 9.04
C SER A 10 9.66 17.48 8.48
N ALA A 11 10.71 18.31 8.50
CA ALA A 11 10.68 19.66 7.95
C ALA A 11 10.45 19.69 6.43
N ILE A 12 11.14 18.79 5.70
CA ILE A 12 10.96 18.66 4.25
C ILE A 12 9.53 18.19 3.94
N LEU A 13 9.04 17.14 4.60
CA LEU A 13 7.68 16.64 4.41
C LEU A 13 6.63 17.72 4.66
N SER A 14 6.79 18.49 5.74
CA SER A 14 5.90 19.61 6.05
C SER A 14 5.92 20.69 4.95
N THR A 15 7.10 20.98 4.41
CA THR A 15 7.28 22.00 3.37
C THR A 15 6.63 21.58 2.05
N ILE A 16 6.81 20.33 1.61
CA ILE A 16 6.24 19.83 0.36
C ILE A 16 4.74 19.53 0.46
N SER A 17 4.22 19.29 1.67
CA SER A 17 2.78 19.09 1.92
C SER A 17 1.99 20.40 1.88
N CYS A 18 2.68 21.55 1.84
CA CYS A 18 2.08 22.87 1.82
C CYS A 18 1.59 23.23 0.41
N PRO A 19 0.27 23.37 0.16
CA PRO A 19 -0.25 23.65 -1.19
C PRO A 19 0.27 24.97 -1.80
N GLN A 20 0.64 25.94 -0.96
CA GLN A 20 1.19 27.23 -1.38
C GLN A 20 2.60 27.10 -1.99
N HIS A 21 3.30 25.99 -1.75
CA HIS A 21 4.67 25.75 -2.21
C HIS A 21 4.72 24.83 -3.44
N SER A 22 3.68 24.83 -4.29
CA SER A 22 3.55 23.90 -5.41
C SER A 22 4.77 23.92 -6.37
N SER A 23 5.29 25.09 -6.72
CA SER A 23 6.48 25.23 -7.59
C SER A 23 7.72 24.58 -6.99
N LEU A 24 8.00 24.87 -5.72
CA LEU A 24 9.12 24.29 -4.96
C LEU A 24 8.93 22.79 -4.74
N THR A 25 7.70 22.34 -4.53
CA THR A 25 7.35 20.92 -4.35
C THR A 25 7.67 20.13 -5.61
N ILE A 26 7.34 20.66 -6.79
CA ILE A 26 7.66 20.02 -8.08
C ILE A 26 9.17 19.83 -8.24
N GLU A 27 9.96 20.83 -7.87
CA GLU A 27 11.42 20.77 -7.98
C GLU A 27 12.06 19.81 -6.97
N LEU A 28 11.58 19.81 -5.71
CA LEU A 28 12.16 19.02 -4.64
C LEU A 28 11.71 17.56 -4.61
N THR A 29 10.50 17.24 -5.08
CA THR A 29 9.90 15.91 -4.93
C THR A 29 10.78 14.79 -5.52
N PRO A 30 11.30 14.89 -6.76
CA PRO A 30 12.16 13.84 -7.32
C PRO A 30 13.43 13.60 -6.47
N PHE A 31 14.06 14.68 -6.00
CA PHE A 31 15.25 14.60 -5.17
C PHE A 31 14.96 13.98 -3.80
N TYR A 32 13.86 14.39 -3.17
CA TYR A 32 13.43 13.85 -1.88
C TYR A 32 13.17 12.35 -1.95
N ILE A 33 12.53 11.88 -3.02
CA ILE A 33 12.23 10.45 -3.20
C ILE A 33 13.50 9.63 -3.36
N ALA A 34 14.46 10.09 -4.18
CA ALA A 34 15.75 9.41 -4.30
C ALA A 34 16.46 9.30 -2.94
N LEU A 35 16.44 10.36 -2.13
CA LEU A 35 16.96 10.33 -0.77
C LEU A 35 16.18 9.38 0.14
N LEU A 36 14.85 9.32 0.02
CA LEU A 36 13.99 8.45 0.82
C LEU A 36 14.35 6.98 0.61
N PHE A 37 14.48 6.55 -0.65
CA PHE A 37 14.90 5.18 -0.99
C PHE A 37 16.32 4.87 -0.51
N ASN A 38 17.26 5.80 -0.68
CA ASN A 38 18.64 5.60 -0.21
C ASN A 38 18.77 5.57 1.33
N SER A 39 17.85 6.22 2.03
CA SER A 39 17.85 6.28 3.49
C SER A 39 17.23 5.04 4.14
N PHE A 40 16.30 4.37 3.46
CA PHE A 40 15.67 3.14 3.96
C PHE A 40 16.49 1.91 3.58
N PRO A 41 16.79 0.97 4.51
CA PRO A 41 16.30 0.88 5.89
C PRO A 41 17.27 1.40 6.97
N GLN A 42 18.38 2.05 6.60
CA GLN A 42 19.47 2.36 7.54
C GLN A 42 19.19 3.57 8.44
N HIS A 43 18.51 4.58 7.91
CA HIS A 43 18.32 5.88 8.56
C HIS A 43 16.86 6.21 8.86
N ILE A 44 15.92 5.47 8.28
CA ILE A 44 14.48 5.62 8.53
C ILE A 44 13.81 4.29 8.80
N SER A 45 12.81 4.31 9.67
CA SER A 45 11.99 3.14 9.98
C SER A 45 11.01 2.82 8.84
N SER A 46 10.50 1.58 8.83
CA SER A 46 9.44 1.15 7.89
C SER A 46 8.23 2.08 7.93
N ARG A 47 7.81 2.49 9.12
CA ARG A 47 6.71 3.43 9.32
C ARG A 47 7.01 4.81 8.72
N GLN A 48 8.18 5.38 9.02
CA GLN A 48 8.59 6.67 8.48
C GLN A 48 8.64 6.64 6.95
N PHE A 49 9.21 5.58 6.36
CA PHE A 49 9.22 5.38 4.92
C PHE A 49 7.80 5.33 4.33
N ARG A 50 6.92 4.51 4.90
CA ARG A 50 5.52 4.37 4.44
C ARG A 50 4.76 5.68 4.51
N VAL A 51 4.86 6.42 5.63
CA VAL A 51 4.21 7.73 5.79
C VAL A 51 4.75 8.72 4.78
N ALA A 52 6.06 8.81 4.61
CA ALA A 52 6.70 9.70 3.65
C ALA A 52 6.27 9.40 2.22
N PHE A 53 6.37 8.14 1.80
CA PHE A 53 6.01 7.72 0.44
C PHE A 53 4.52 7.95 0.16
N LYS A 54 3.64 7.59 1.11
CA LYS A 54 2.21 7.86 1.02
C LYS A 54 1.90 9.36 0.88
N THR A 55 2.58 10.20 1.64
CA THR A 55 2.43 11.66 1.59
C THR A 55 2.84 12.21 0.22
N VAL A 56 3.96 11.73 -0.31
CA VAL A 56 4.39 12.09 -1.66
C VAL A 56 3.38 11.61 -2.71
N MET A 57 2.87 10.38 -2.59
CA MET A 57 1.83 9.87 -3.49
C MET A 57 0.57 10.73 -3.47
N GLN A 58 0.14 11.20 -2.30
CA GLN A 58 -0.96 12.16 -2.18
C GLN A 58 -0.67 13.47 -2.92
N ILE A 59 0.53 14.01 -2.74
CA ILE A 59 0.96 15.27 -3.37
C ILE A 59 0.99 15.12 -4.89
N VAL A 60 1.49 14.01 -5.44
CA VAL A 60 1.56 13.80 -6.91
C VAL A 60 0.24 13.34 -7.53
N SER A 61 -0.85 13.38 -6.77
CA SER A 61 -2.18 12.95 -7.19
C SER A 61 -3.19 14.09 -7.11
N PRO A 62 -4.31 14.04 -7.85
CA PRO A 62 -5.37 15.03 -7.71
C PRO A 62 -5.83 15.15 -6.24
N PRO A 63 -6.10 16.36 -5.72
CA PRO A 63 -6.33 17.62 -6.45
C PRO A 63 -5.10 18.54 -6.57
N PHE A 64 -3.88 18.06 -6.31
CA PHE A 64 -2.70 18.93 -6.30
C PHE A 64 -2.23 19.29 -7.72
N PRO A 65 -1.74 20.53 -7.96
CA PRO A 65 -1.34 20.99 -9.30
C PRO A 65 -0.26 20.15 -10.00
N ILE A 66 0.63 19.53 -9.22
CA ILE A 66 1.69 18.67 -9.76
C ILE A 66 1.14 17.45 -10.52
N ALA A 67 -0.05 16.96 -10.16
CA ALA A 67 -0.68 15.84 -10.86
C ALA A 67 -1.09 16.20 -12.30
N GLU A 68 -1.36 17.48 -12.57
CA GLU A 68 -1.66 17.97 -13.92
C GLU A 68 -0.38 18.31 -14.70
N LEU A 69 0.64 18.82 -14.01
CA LEU A 69 1.90 19.22 -14.63
C LEU A 69 2.78 18.02 -14.99
N GLU A 70 2.81 17.00 -14.14
CA GLU A 70 3.64 15.80 -14.27
C GLU A 70 2.80 14.53 -14.05
N PRO A 71 1.84 14.19 -14.94
CA PRO A 71 0.89 13.11 -14.73
C PRO A 71 1.55 11.72 -14.64
N GLN A 72 2.72 11.53 -15.26
CA GLN A 72 3.46 10.26 -15.23
C GLN A 72 4.24 10.06 -13.92
N LEU A 73 4.35 11.08 -13.07
CA LEU A 73 5.17 11.02 -11.87
C LEU A 73 4.67 9.93 -10.92
N SER A 74 3.35 9.90 -10.63
CA SER A 74 2.73 8.90 -9.76
C SER A 74 3.07 7.46 -10.15
N GLU A 75 2.95 7.12 -11.44
CA GLU A 75 3.30 5.80 -11.98
C GLU A 75 4.81 5.53 -11.88
N THR A 76 5.64 6.52 -12.22
CA THR A 76 7.11 6.41 -12.10
C THR A 76 7.53 6.08 -10.67
N LEU A 77 6.88 6.69 -9.66
CA LEU A 77 7.19 6.40 -8.25
C LEU A 77 6.87 4.97 -7.87
N LEU A 78 5.76 4.43 -8.36
CA LEU A 78 5.36 3.06 -8.09
C LEU A 78 6.28 2.07 -8.81
N GLU A 79 6.73 2.37 -10.03
CA GLU A 79 7.71 1.55 -10.73
C GLU A 79 9.05 1.53 -10.00
N MET A 80 9.52 2.67 -9.48
CA MET A 80 10.70 2.73 -8.62
C MET A 80 10.53 1.87 -7.36
N LEU A 81 9.35 1.94 -6.73
CA LEU A 81 9.02 1.15 -5.55
C LEU A 81 9.00 -0.35 -5.87
N ARG A 82 8.34 -0.74 -6.97
CA ARG A 82 8.27 -2.12 -7.47
C ARG A 82 9.65 -2.69 -7.76
N ALA A 83 10.48 -1.95 -8.50
CA ALA A 83 11.85 -2.35 -8.80
C ALA A 83 12.66 -2.57 -7.51
N SER A 84 12.44 -1.72 -6.50
CA SER A 84 13.11 -1.85 -5.20
C SER A 84 12.65 -3.08 -4.42
N ILE A 85 11.37 -3.46 -4.49
CA ILE A 85 10.82 -4.67 -3.82
C ILE A 85 11.57 -5.92 -4.30
N SER A 86 11.81 -6.05 -5.60
CA SER A 86 12.46 -7.24 -6.19
C SER A 86 13.92 -7.42 -5.76
N THR A 87 14.60 -6.36 -5.32
CA THR A 87 16.00 -6.40 -4.87
C THR A 87 16.16 -6.19 -3.36
N ALA A 88 15.06 -6.00 -2.63
CA ALA A 88 15.09 -5.67 -1.21
C ALA A 88 15.48 -6.86 -0.33
N SER A 89 16.09 -6.57 0.82
CA SER A 89 16.42 -7.61 1.79
C SER A 89 15.15 -8.27 2.36
N THR A 90 15.15 -9.61 2.41
CA THR A 90 14.13 -10.43 3.06
C THR A 90 14.40 -10.61 4.56
N SER A 91 15.58 -10.20 5.05
CA SER A 91 15.92 -10.26 6.47
C SER A 91 15.02 -9.33 7.29
N LEU A 92 14.68 -9.75 8.51
CA LEU A 92 13.97 -8.90 9.47
C LEU A 92 14.75 -7.61 9.73
N LEU A 93 14.02 -6.49 9.76
CA LEU A 93 14.58 -5.20 10.12
C LEU A 93 14.90 -5.17 11.62
N PRO A 94 15.98 -4.49 12.03
CA PRO A 94 16.26 -4.30 13.44
C PRO A 94 15.14 -3.47 14.09
N PRO A 95 14.79 -3.75 15.36
CA PRO A 95 13.83 -2.92 16.08
C PRO A 95 14.38 -1.49 16.21
N THR A 96 13.66 -0.51 15.65
CA THR A 96 13.99 0.91 15.79
C THR A 96 13.53 1.44 17.15
N ALA A 97 14.14 2.52 17.63
CA ALA A 97 13.78 3.15 18.91
C ALA A 97 12.29 3.51 19.00
N ASP A 98 11.67 3.91 17.88
CA ASP A 98 10.22 4.14 17.75
C ASP A 98 9.39 2.89 18.11
N ILE A 99 9.82 1.71 17.66
CA ILE A 99 9.14 0.44 17.93
C ILE A 99 9.26 0.09 19.41
N VAL A 100 10.42 0.34 20.02
CA VAL A 100 10.65 0.11 21.45
C VAL A 100 9.80 1.05 22.31
N ALA A 101 9.67 2.32 21.91
CA ALA A 101 8.83 3.29 22.61
C ALA A 101 7.33 2.97 22.48
N GLN A 102 6.87 2.49 21.32
CA GLN A 102 5.47 2.11 21.10
C GLN A 102 5.09 0.78 21.76
N ALA A 103 5.98 -0.22 21.80
CA ALA A 103 5.75 -1.47 22.53
C ALA A 103 5.54 -1.23 24.04
N ALA A 104 6.01 -0.10 24.57
CA ALA A 104 5.76 0.34 25.94
C ALA A 104 4.43 1.09 26.13
N MET A 105 3.79 1.55 25.05
CA MET A 105 2.57 2.38 25.09
C MET A 105 1.32 1.65 24.57
N GLU A 106 1.47 0.67 23.68
CA GLU A 106 0.35 -0.08 23.10
C GLU A 106 0.65 -1.60 23.19
N GLU A 107 -0.31 -2.42 23.64
CA GLU A 107 -0.28 -3.89 23.53
C GLU A 107 -0.42 -4.36 22.06
N THR A 108 0.08 -3.57 21.11
CA THR A 108 0.05 -3.88 19.68
C THR A 108 1.23 -4.80 19.40
N GLN A 109 0.93 -6.01 18.92
CA GLN A 109 1.92 -7.00 18.48
C GLN A 109 3.00 -6.34 17.61
N GLU A 110 4.26 -6.54 17.96
CA GLU A 110 5.43 -6.15 17.17
C GLU A 110 5.23 -6.60 15.71
N GLU A 111 4.88 -5.68 14.82
CA GLU A 111 4.86 -6.00 13.40
C GLU A 111 6.31 -6.07 12.92
N ARG A 112 6.87 -7.29 12.95
CA ARG A 112 8.19 -7.56 12.37
C ARG A 112 8.05 -7.40 10.86
N HIS A 113 8.81 -6.47 10.31
CA HIS A 113 8.87 -6.23 8.88
C HIS A 113 10.27 -6.52 8.36
N SER A 114 10.36 -7.04 7.14
CA SER A 114 11.57 -6.99 6.32
C SER A 114 11.59 -5.72 5.47
N GLN A 115 12.71 -5.44 4.81
CA GLN A 115 12.76 -4.34 3.84
C GLN A 115 11.74 -4.59 2.71
N GLN A 116 11.70 -5.82 2.17
CA GLN A 116 10.77 -6.21 1.11
C GLN A 116 9.29 -6.01 1.50
N SER A 117 8.87 -6.54 2.66
CA SER A 117 7.48 -6.40 3.12
C SER A 117 7.10 -4.95 3.44
N SER A 118 8.05 -4.14 3.93
CA SER A 118 7.84 -2.70 4.16
C SER A 118 7.57 -1.93 2.87
N LEU A 119 8.33 -2.22 1.81
CA LEU A 119 8.14 -1.60 0.50
C LEU A 119 6.83 -2.06 -0.15
N ALA A 120 6.48 -3.36 -0.01
CA ALA A 120 5.19 -3.87 -0.47
C ALA A 120 4.00 -3.22 0.28
N LEU A 121 4.13 -2.99 1.58
CA LEU A 121 3.14 -2.21 2.35
C LEU A 121 3.02 -0.78 1.85
N ALA A 122 4.13 -0.10 1.56
CA ALA A 122 4.11 1.24 0.99
C ALA A 122 3.41 1.27 -0.38
N LEU A 123 3.59 0.22 -1.18
CA LEU A 123 2.93 0.06 -2.48
C LEU A 123 1.41 -0.06 -2.29
N VAL A 124 0.98 -0.91 -1.37
CA VAL A 124 -0.43 -1.08 -1.01
C VAL A 124 -1.04 0.22 -0.46
N ASP A 125 -0.33 0.91 0.43
CA ASP A 125 -0.77 2.19 1.01
C ASP A 125 -0.96 3.31 -0.02
N SER A 126 -0.35 3.17 -1.20
CA SER A 126 -0.39 4.16 -2.29
C SER A 126 -1.57 3.97 -3.24
N LEU A 127 -2.19 2.78 -3.23
CA LEU A 127 -3.31 2.42 -4.10
C LEU A 127 -4.49 3.42 -4.09
N PRO A 128 -4.88 4.04 -2.97
CA PRO A 128 -5.96 5.02 -2.95
C PRO A 128 -5.69 6.31 -3.74
N TYR A 129 -4.43 6.63 -4.03
CA TYR A 129 -4.05 7.90 -4.65
C TYR A 129 -3.87 7.79 -6.17
N LEU A 130 -3.86 6.57 -6.71
CA LEU A 130 -3.56 6.33 -8.12
C LEU A 130 -4.54 7.01 -9.07
N PRO A 131 -4.09 7.60 -10.19
CA PRO A 131 -4.97 7.97 -11.28
C PRO A 131 -5.86 6.79 -11.72
N LEU A 132 -7.15 7.04 -11.99
CA LEU A 132 -8.12 5.99 -12.33
C LEU A 132 -7.66 4.98 -13.40
N PRO A 133 -6.99 5.40 -14.49
CA PRO A 133 -6.54 4.46 -15.52
C PRO A 133 -5.55 3.41 -15.02
N LEU A 134 -4.84 3.71 -13.93
CA LEU A 134 -3.76 2.89 -13.38
C LEU A 134 -4.25 1.94 -12.27
N VAL A 135 -5.41 2.21 -11.66
CA VAL A 135 -5.89 1.53 -10.44
C VAL A 135 -5.93 0.01 -10.62
N GLU A 136 -6.53 -0.47 -11.70
CA GLU A 136 -6.74 -1.91 -11.90
C GLU A 136 -5.43 -2.68 -12.13
N GLU A 137 -4.56 -2.11 -12.97
CA GLU A 137 -3.25 -2.69 -13.25
C GLU A 137 -2.42 -2.74 -11.97
N TRP A 138 -2.36 -1.63 -11.23
CA TRP A 138 -1.59 -1.54 -10.01
C TRP A 138 -2.17 -2.34 -8.85
N PHE A 139 -3.47 -2.62 -8.82
CA PHE A 139 -4.05 -3.61 -7.90
C PHE A 139 -3.48 -4.99 -8.17
N THR A 140 -3.37 -5.36 -9.45
CA THR A 140 -2.79 -6.63 -9.87
C THR A 140 -1.30 -6.70 -9.53
N ILE A 141 -0.53 -5.66 -9.87
CA ILE A 141 0.90 -5.57 -9.59
C ILE A 141 1.16 -5.62 -8.07
N ALA A 142 0.39 -4.88 -7.27
CA ALA A 142 0.55 -4.89 -5.81
C ALA A 142 0.22 -6.25 -5.20
N ALA A 143 -0.81 -6.95 -5.72
CA ALA A 143 -1.14 -8.30 -5.27
C ALA A 143 -0.03 -9.31 -5.64
N GLN A 144 0.58 -9.16 -6.81
CA GLN A 144 1.73 -9.97 -7.21
C GLN A 144 2.96 -9.71 -6.33
N ALA A 145 3.32 -8.44 -6.12
CA ALA A 145 4.43 -8.04 -5.26
C ALA A 145 4.26 -8.53 -3.82
N MET A 146 3.04 -8.52 -3.29
CA MET A 146 2.73 -9.13 -2.00
C MET A 146 2.98 -10.65 -2.00
N ASN A 147 2.58 -11.34 -3.07
CA ASN A 147 2.76 -12.79 -3.18
C ASN A 147 4.23 -13.20 -3.36
N GLU A 148 5.09 -12.30 -3.85
CA GLU A 148 6.55 -12.47 -3.95
C GLU A 148 7.26 -12.48 -2.59
N ILE A 149 6.62 -12.01 -1.52
CA ILE A 149 7.19 -12.05 -0.16
C ILE A 149 7.32 -13.51 0.27
N GLU A 150 8.55 -14.01 0.45
CA GLU A 150 8.83 -15.42 0.71
C GLU A 150 8.24 -15.91 2.04
N ASP A 151 8.40 -15.11 3.11
CA ASP A 151 7.92 -15.46 4.45
C ASP A 151 6.41 -15.17 4.58
N PRO A 152 5.56 -16.19 4.81
CA PRO A 152 4.12 -16.00 4.98
C PRO A 152 3.76 -15.13 6.18
N VAL A 153 4.58 -15.12 7.24
CA VAL A 153 4.36 -14.27 8.43
C VAL A 153 4.52 -12.80 8.08
N LEU A 154 5.48 -12.46 7.21
CA LEU A 154 5.71 -11.09 6.73
C LEU A 154 4.70 -10.69 5.65
N ARG A 155 4.15 -11.65 4.91
CA ARG A 155 3.13 -11.42 3.89
C ARG A 155 1.78 -11.07 4.50
N GLU A 156 1.41 -11.69 5.62
CA GLU A 156 0.06 -11.57 6.19
C GLU A 156 -0.32 -10.12 6.55
N PRO A 157 0.53 -9.28 7.18
CA PRO A 157 0.21 -7.88 7.42
C PRO A 157 -0.04 -7.09 6.12
N VAL A 158 0.73 -7.37 5.06
CA VAL A 158 0.56 -6.73 3.74
C VAL A 158 -0.79 -7.10 3.14
N LYS A 159 -1.16 -8.39 3.23
CA LYS A 159 -2.45 -8.91 2.79
C LYS A 159 -3.62 -8.29 3.55
N GLN A 160 -3.52 -8.23 4.88
CA GLN A 160 -4.56 -7.63 5.72
C GLN A 160 -4.74 -6.15 5.38
N ARG A 161 -3.64 -5.42 5.17
CA ARG A 161 -3.70 -4.02 4.75
C ARG A 161 -4.34 -3.85 3.37
N PHE A 162 -4.03 -4.73 2.42
CA PHE A 162 -4.66 -4.71 1.09
C PHE A 162 -6.17 -4.90 1.21
N LEU A 163 -6.60 -5.94 1.93
CA LEU A 163 -8.02 -6.23 2.16
C LEU A 163 -8.71 -5.06 2.87
N GLN A 164 -8.04 -4.43 3.85
CA GLN A 164 -8.55 -3.26 4.54
C GLN A 164 -8.85 -2.12 3.55
N ILE A 165 -7.92 -1.78 2.65
CA ILE A 165 -8.13 -0.71 1.66
C ILE A 165 -9.36 -0.98 0.78
N LEU A 166 -9.61 -2.24 0.42
CA LEU A 166 -10.77 -2.62 -0.37
C LEU A 166 -12.12 -2.45 0.36
N VAL A 167 -12.13 -2.42 1.70
CA VAL A 167 -13.37 -2.41 2.50
C VAL A 167 -13.55 -1.20 3.42
N SER A 168 -12.47 -0.46 3.74
CA SER A 168 -12.46 0.60 4.76
C SER A 168 -13.04 1.94 4.29
N GLY A 169 -13.32 2.09 3.00
CA GLY A 169 -13.74 3.36 2.40
C GLY A 169 -12.59 4.33 2.12
N GLU A 170 -11.34 3.88 2.19
CA GLU A 170 -10.17 4.68 1.77
C GLU A 170 -10.15 4.95 0.26
N LEU A 171 -10.77 4.07 -0.53
CA LEU A 171 -11.02 4.30 -1.95
C LEU A 171 -12.25 5.20 -2.10
N ASP A 172 -12.14 6.25 -2.92
CA ASP A 172 -13.33 6.97 -3.38
C ASP A 172 -14.23 6.07 -4.23
N VAL A 173 -15.40 6.60 -4.59
CA VAL A 173 -16.45 5.87 -5.30
C VAL A 173 -15.96 5.25 -6.61
N GLU A 174 -15.15 5.96 -7.40
CA GLU A 174 -14.71 5.50 -8.71
C GLU A 174 -13.64 4.42 -8.57
N ARG A 175 -12.66 4.62 -7.67
CA ARG A 175 -11.62 3.62 -7.37
C ARG A 175 -12.20 2.37 -6.74
N ALA A 176 -13.20 2.52 -5.85
CA ALA A 176 -13.90 1.41 -5.23
C ALA A 176 -14.67 0.58 -6.27
N ALA A 177 -15.32 1.22 -7.24
CA ALA A 177 -16.01 0.51 -8.33
C ALA A 177 -15.04 -0.35 -9.16
N ILE A 178 -13.87 0.19 -9.50
CA ILE A 178 -12.79 -0.58 -10.16
C ILE A 178 -12.34 -1.74 -9.27
N GLY A 179 -12.12 -1.48 -7.98
CA GLY A 179 -11.70 -2.50 -7.01
C GLY A 179 -12.67 -3.65 -6.87
N VAL A 180 -13.97 -3.38 -6.81
CA VAL A 180 -15.02 -4.42 -6.75
C VAL A 180 -15.04 -5.24 -8.03
N ALA A 181 -14.95 -4.60 -9.20
CA ALA A 181 -14.90 -5.30 -10.49
C ALA A 181 -13.66 -6.18 -10.60
N TRP A 182 -12.50 -5.65 -10.20
CA TRP A 182 -11.23 -6.37 -10.17
C TRP A 182 -11.27 -7.58 -9.24
N TRP A 183 -11.78 -7.39 -8.02
CA TRP A 183 -11.94 -8.45 -7.02
C TRP A 183 -12.88 -9.56 -7.49
N GLY A 184 -14.05 -9.20 -8.03
CA GLY A 184 -15.10 -10.15 -8.38
C GLY A 184 -14.91 -10.86 -9.72
N THR A 185 -14.48 -10.13 -10.76
CA THR A 185 -14.53 -10.62 -12.15
C THR A 185 -13.16 -10.72 -12.83
N ARG A 186 -12.14 -9.99 -12.35
CA ARG A 186 -10.81 -9.96 -12.98
C ARG A 186 -9.74 -10.74 -12.22
N GLY A 187 -10.14 -11.64 -11.31
CA GLY A 187 -9.23 -12.56 -10.62
C GLY A 187 -8.52 -11.95 -9.41
N GLY A 188 -8.86 -10.75 -8.97
CA GLY A 188 -8.26 -10.13 -7.77
C GLY A 188 -8.45 -10.98 -6.51
N ARG A 189 -9.63 -11.56 -6.32
CA ARG A 189 -9.91 -12.47 -5.20
C ARG A 189 -8.97 -13.68 -5.18
N THR A 190 -8.75 -14.31 -6.34
CA THR A 190 -7.86 -15.47 -6.45
C THR A 190 -6.40 -15.09 -6.26
N LEU A 191 -5.99 -13.89 -6.66
CA LEU A 191 -4.63 -13.39 -6.45
C LEU A 191 -4.34 -13.15 -4.96
N ILE A 192 -5.30 -12.63 -4.19
CA ILE A 192 -5.08 -12.29 -2.78
C ILE A 192 -5.32 -13.48 -1.83
N LEU A 193 -6.37 -14.29 -2.08
CA LEU A 193 -6.75 -15.38 -1.19
C LEU A 193 -6.18 -16.75 -1.62
N GLY A 194 -5.69 -16.86 -2.86
CA GLY A 194 -5.33 -18.15 -3.47
C GLY A 194 -6.55 -18.94 -3.94
N VAL A 195 -6.29 -20.05 -4.64
CA VAL A 195 -7.30 -20.90 -5.30
C VAL A 195 -8.21 -21.63 -4.29
N SER A 196 -7.78 -21.79 -3.03
CA SER A 196 -8.51 -22.55 -2.01
C SER A 196 -9.58 -21.76 -1.25
N ALA A 197 -9.79 -20.48 -1.58
CA ALA A 197 -10.86 -19.69 -0.97
C ALA A 197 -12.21 -20.08 -1.60
N GLU A 198 -12.82 -21.15 -1.07
CA GLU A 198 -14.10 -21.65 -1.56
C GLU A 198 -15.10 -20.49 -1.77
N PRO A 199 -15.86 -20.50 -2.87
CA PRO A 199 -16.99 -19.59 -3.00
C PRO A 199 -17.94 -19.86 -1.85
N ALA A 200 -18.26 -18.84 -1.06
CA ALA A 200 -19.24 -18.93 0.01
C ALA A 200 -20.53 -19.55 -0.56
N MET A 201 -20.77 -20.82 -0.25
CA MET A 201 -21.99 -21.51 -0.64
C MET A 201 -23.12 -20.88 0.15
N MET A 202 -23.84 -19.95 -0.48
CA MET A 202 -25.07 -19.38 0.04
C MET A 202 -26.12 -20.48 0.06
N SER A 203 -26.24 -21.18 1.19
CA SER A 203 -27.26 -22.19 1.43
C SER A 203 -28.61 -21.51 1.58
N GLY A 204 -29.26 -21.28 0.44
CA GLY A 204 -30.58 -20.65 0.33
C GLY A 204 -31.47 -21.43 -0.62
N ALA A 205 -31.59 -22.75 -0.42
CA ALA A 205 -32.60 -23.57 -1.10
C ALA A 205 -33.56 -24.14 -0.06
N LEU A 206 -34.76 -23.55 0.03
CA LEU A 206 -35.89 -24.15 0.72
C LEU A 206 -36.32 -25.41 -0.05
N PRO A 207 -36.50 -26.58 0.60
CA PRO A 207 -37.05 -27.75 -0.08
C PRO A 207 -38.53 -27.49 -0.41
N GLY A 208 -38.85 -27.47 -1.71
CA GLY A 208 -40.24 -27.45 -2.18
C GLY A 208 -40.97 -28.75 -1.80
N PRO A 209 -42.29 -28.72 -1.56
CA PRO A 209 -43.03 -29.91 -1.17
C PRO A 209 -43.24 -30.84 -2.37
N ASP A 210 -42.64 -32.02 -2.32
CA ASP A 210 -42.93 -33.11 -3.26
C ASP A 210 -44.38 -33.57 -3.09
N ARG A 211 -45.22 -33.20 -4.07
CA ARG A 211 -46.52 -33.83 -4.28
C ARG A 211 -46.29 -35.22 -4.88
N SER A 212 -46.39 -36.25 -4.05
CA SER A 212 -46.59 -37.62 -4.53
C SER A 212 -48.06 -37.81 -4.90
N SER A 213 -48.32 -38.14 -6.17
CA SER A 213 -49.61 -38.62 -6.65
C SER A 213 -49.36 -39.97 -7.31
N HIS A 214 -49.65 -41.04 -6.59
CA HIS A 214 -49.79 -42.38 -7.15
C HIS A 214 -51.27 -42.78 -7.05
N LEU A 215 -51.80 -43.15 -8.23
CA LEU A 215 -52.89 -44.08 -8.56
C LEU A 215 -53.92 -44.42 -7.47
#